data_AF-A0A3M1J0X0-F1
#
_entry.id   AF-A0A3M1J0X0-F1
#
_cell.length_a   1.000
_cell.length_b   1.000
_cell.length_c   1.000
_cell.angle_alpha   90.00
_cell.angle_beta   90.00
_cell.angle_gamma   90.00
#
_symmetry.space_group_name_H-M   'P 1'
#
loop_
_entity.id
_entity.type
_entity.pdbx_description
1 polymer ?
#
loop_
_entity_poly.entity_id
_entity_poly.type
_entity_poly.pdbx_seq_one_letter_code
_entity_poly.pdbx_strand_id
1 'polypeptide(L)' 'MAAFALVLAGDAGSAAAAGKHFGTWLNTDRKGKVELRECGEDRLCSEIVWLKEPLDEKGRPWRDILNPDPAKRGRPVIGM' A
#
# COMPACT_ATOMS: atom_id res chain seq x y z
N MET A 1 -14.11 51.69 -32.42
CA MET A 1 -14.43 50.34 -31.91
C MET A 1 -13.26 49.89 -31.05
N ALA A 2 -13.40 49.95 -29.72
CA ALA A 2 -12.36 49.47 -28.80
C ALA A 2 -12.62 48.00 -28.50
N ALA A 3 -11.64 47.14 -28.78
CA ALA A 3 -11.71 45.72 -28.45
C ALA A 3 -10.95 45.50 -27.13
N PHE A 4 -11.66 45.07 -26.10
CA PHE A 4 -11.09 44.55 -24.86
C PHE A 4 -11.25 43.03 -24.90
N ALA A 5 -10.17 42.27 -24.74
CA ALA A 5 -10.28 40.83 -24.53
C ALA A 5 -9.30 40.37 -23.45
N LEU A 6 -9.89 39.68 -22.49
CA LEU A 6 -9.44 39.25 -21.17
C LEU A 6 -8.32 38.19 -21.24
N VAL A 7 -7.24 38.41 -20.51
CA VAL A 7 -6.19 37.38 -20.28
C VAL A 7 -6.64 36.47 -19.14
N LEU A 8 -7.00 35.23 -19.46
CA LEU A 8 -7.19 34.15 -18.50
C LEU A 8 -5.84 33.46 -18.28
N ALA A 9 -5.13 33.82 -17.21
CA ALA A 9 -3.98 33.04 -16.74
C ALA A 9 -4.53 31.85 -15.95
N GLY A 10 -4.38 30.64 -16.52
CA GLY A 10 -4.85 29.40 -15.93
C GLY A 10 -4.10 29.04 -14.65
N ASP A 11 -4.86 28.62 -13.64
CA ASP A 11 -4.35 28.04 -12.40
C ASP A 11 -3.75 26.66 -12.72
N ALA A 12 -2.42 26.56 -12.72
CA ALA A 12 -1.71 25.29 -12.84
C ALA A 12 -1.72 24.57 -11.49
N GLY A 13 -2.89 24.08 -11.08
CA GLY A 13 -3.03 23.15 -9.96
C GLY A 13 -2.31 21.85 -10.29
N SER A 14 -1.06 21.70 -9.83
CA SER A 14 -0.34 20.44 -9.89
C SER A 14 -0.95 19.49 -8.86
N ALA A 15 -1.94 18.71 -9.28
CA ALA A 15 -2.38 17.56 -8.52
C ALA A 15 -1.21 16.57 -8.53
N ALA A 16 -0.52 16.43 -7.39
CA ALA A 16 0.39 15.32 -7.18
C ALA A 16 -0.43 14.05 -7.41
N ALA A 17 -0.21 13.39 -8.54
CA ALA A 17 -0.76 12.09 -8.81
C ALA A 17 -0.12 11.14 -7.79
N ALA A 18 -0.75 10.98 -6.62
CA ALA A 18 -0.52 9.81 -5.80
C ALA A 18 -0.63 8.63 -6.76
N GLY A 19 0.47 7.92 -7.00
CA GLY A 19 0.49 6.82 -7.96
C GLY A 19 -0.72 5.95 -7.69
N LYS A 20 -1.53 5.70 -8.74
CA LYS A 20 -2.90 5.16 -8.67
C LYS A 20 -3.05 3.88 -7.80
N HIS A 21 -1.93 3.26 -7.44
CA HIS A 21 -1.82 2.00 -6.74
C HIS A 21 -1.34 2.12 -5.29
N PHE A 22 -0.92 3.29 -4.80
CA PHE A 22 -0.40 3.44 -3.43
C PHE A 22 -1.50 3.51 -2.37
N GLY A 23 -1.12 3.20 -1.13
CA GLY A 23 -1.98 3.26 0.05
C GLY A 23 -2.40 1.89 0.57
N THR A 24 -3.35 1.88 1.53
CA THR A 24 -3.79 0.65 2.19
C THR A 24 -4.98 0.02 1.48
N TRP A 25 -4.85 -1.25 1.11
CA TRP A 25 -5.86 -2.04 0.41
C TRP A 25 -6.33 -3.20 1.27
N LEU A 26 -7.65 -3.38 1.33
CA LEU A 26 -8.26 -4.57 1.93
C LEU A 26 -8.33 -5.67 0.87
N ASN A 27 -7.88 -6.87 1.22
CA ASN A 27 -7.97 -8.01 0.33
C ASN A 27 -9.44 -8.47 0.12
N THR A 28 -9.68 -9.28 -0.90
CA THR A 28 -11.04 -9.67 -1.33
C THR A 28 -11.83 -10.41 -0.24
N ASP A 29 -11.16 -11.26 0.55
CA ASP A 29 -11.80 -11.98 1.65
C ASP A 29 -12.04 -11.12 2.91
N ARG A 30 -11.56 -9.87 2.89
CA ARG A 30 -11.64 -8.89 3.98
C ARG A 30 -10.95 -9.35 5.27
N LYS A 31 -9.94 -10.22 5.18
CA LYS A 31 -9.18 -10.75 6.31
C LYS A 31 -7.81 -10.12 6.49
N GLY A 32 -7.32 -9.33 5.53
CA GLY A 32 -6.01 -8.69 5.62
C GLY A 32 -5.95 -7.37 4.88
N LYS A 33 -5.08 -6.47 5.34
CA LYS A 33 -4.74 -5.24 4.63
C LYS A 33 -3.27 -5.23 4.27
N VAL A 34 -2.98 -4.76 3.06
CA VAL A 34 -1.61 -4.48 2.61
C VAL A 34 -1.46 -2.99 2.33
N GLU A 35 -0.31 -2.43 2.68
CA GLU A 35 0.06 -1.08 2.26
C GLU A 35 0.99 -1.16 1.06
N LEU A 36 0.61 -0.49 -0.02
CA LEU A 36 1.40 -0.39 -1.25
C LEU A 36 2.20 0.91 -1.26
N ARG A 37 3.52 0.78 -1.49
CA ARG A 37 4.47 1.89 -1.49
C ARG A 37 5.54 1.71 -2.55
N GLU A 38 6.20 2.81 -2.91
CA GLU A 38 7.41 2.77 -3.73
C GLU A 38 8.58 2.17 -2.95
N CYS A 39 9.41 1.40 -3.63
CA CYS A 39 10.61 0.79 -3.05
C CYS A 39 11.79 0.73 -4.04
N GLY A 40 11.98 1.82 -4.78
CA GLY A 40 12.97 1.97 -5.84
C GLY A 40 12.32 2.48 -7.11
N GLU A 41 13.14 2.82 -8.11
CA GLU A 41 12.64 3.26 -9.42
C GLU A 41 11.74 2.19 -10.04
N ASP A 42 10.51 2.59 -10.37
CA ASP A 42 9.45 1.78 -10.98
C ASP A 42 9.14 0.46 -10.25
N ARG A 43 9.40 0.39 -8.94
CA ARG A 43 9.10 -0.79 -8.11
C ARG A 43 8.02 -0.51 -7.09
N LEU A 44 7.01 -1.37 -7.11
CA LEU A 44 5.94 -1.42 -6.13
C LEU A 44 6.27 -2.50 -5.10
N CYS A 45 6.33 -2.12 -3.83
CA CYS A 45 6.39 -3.05 -2.72
C CYS A 45 5.10 -3.00 -1.91
N SER A 46 4.83 -4.09 -1.21
CA SER A 46 3.73 -4.21 -0.28
C SER A 46 4.23 -4.60 1.10
N GLU A 47 3.50 -4.22 2.12
CA GLU A 47 3.65 -4.75 3.48
C GLU A 47 2.28 -5.17 4.03
N ILE A 48 2.18 -6.33 4.70
CA ILE A 48 0.97 -6.72 5.42
C ILE A 48 0.88 -5.90 6.71
N VAL A 49 -0.04 -4.93 6.76
CA VAL A 49 -0.17 -3.98 7.88
C VAL A 49 -1.26 -4.35 8.88
N TRP A 50 -2.16 -5.27 8.54
CA TRP A 50 -3.25 -5.69 9.42
C TRP A 50 -3.83 -7.04 9.02
N LEU A 51 -4.24 -7.83 10.01
CA LEU A 51 -5.02 -9.06 9.84
C LEU A 51 -6.25 -9.01 10.74
N LYS A 52 -7.36 -9.56 10.27
CA LYS A 52 -8.60 -9.71 11.06
C LYS A 52 -8.39 -10.58 12.29
N GLU A 53 -7.60 -11.64 12.13
CA GLU A 53 -7.20 -12.58 13.18
C GLU A 53 -5.67 -12.53 13.28
N PRO A 54 -5.09 -11.61 14.07
CA PRO A 54 -3.64 -11.35 14.06
C PRO A 54 -2.82 -12.38 14.86
N LEU A 55 -3.50 -13.25 15.62
CA LEU A 55 -2.88 -14.24 16.50
C LEU A 55 -3.23 -15.67 16.04
N ASP A 56 -2.31 -16.59 16.26
CA ASP A 56 -2.48 -18.03 16.12
C ASP A 56 -3.34 -18.61 17.26
N GLU A 57 -3.64 -19.90 17.18
CA GLU A 57 -4.43 -20.64 18.18
C GLU A 57 -3.82 -20.63 19.59
N LYS A 58 -2.54 -20.27 19.72
CA LYS A 58 -1.81 -20.15 20.99
C LYS A 58 -1.70 -18.71 21.47
N GLY A 59 -2.39 -17.77 20.81
CA GLY A 59 -2.37 -16.35 21.14
C GLY A 59 -1.09 -15.63 20.73
N ARG A 60 -0.29 -16.19 19.81
CA ARG A 60 0.98 -15.60 19.34
C ARG A 60 0.81 -15.00 17.96
N PRO A 61 1.54 -13.92 17.59
CA PRO A 61 1.49 -13.39 16.24
C PRO A 61 1.79 -14.46 15.17
N TRP A 62 1.03 -14.42 14.07
CA TRP A 62 1.29 -15.29 12.93
C TRP A 62 2.72 -15.14 12.43
N ARG A 63 3.33 -16.29 12.11
CA ARG A 63 4.63 -16.38 11.46
C ARG A 63 4.48 -17.12 10.13
N ASP A 64 5.47 -16.96 9.26
CA ASP A 64 5.55 -17.55 7.92
C ASP A 64 5.80 -19.08 7.94
N ILE A 65 5.09 -19.81 8.79
CA ILE A 65 5.32 -21.23 9.09
C ILE A 65 5.20 -22.14 7.86
N LEU A 66 4.50 -21.68 6.82
CA LEU A 66 4.30 -22.39 5.56
C LEU A 66 5.39 -22.08 4.52
N ASN A 67 6.40 -21.26 4.83
CA ASN A 67 7.49 -21.00 3.90
C ASN A 67 8.21 -22.31 3.52
N PRO A 68 8.45 -22.59 2.23
CA PRO A 68 9.21 -23.77 1.82
C PRO A 68 10.64 -23.76 2.38
N ASP A 69 11.24 -22.58 2.57
CA ASP A 69 12.55 -22.42 3.20
C ASP A 69 12.42 -22.42 4.74
N PRO A 70 12.97 -23.42 5.45
CA PRO A 70 12.83 -23.52 6.90
C PRO A 70 13.42 -22.33 7.67
N ALA A 71 14.48 -21.70 7.14
CA ALA A 71 15.12 -20.55 7.79
C ALA A 71 14.20 -19.32 7.82
N LYS A 72 13.20 -19.29 6.94
CA LYS A 72 12.26 -18.18 6.77
C LYS A 72 11.01 -18.28 7.64
N ARG A 73 10.72 -19.47 8.20
CA ARG A 73 9.47 -19.77 8.93
C ARG A 73 9.29 -19.01 10.25
N GLY A 74 10.36 -18.42 10.76
CA GLY A 74 10.32 -17.62 12.00
C GLY A 74 9.83 -16.19 11.80
N ARG A 75 9.70 -15.69 10.56
CA ARG A 75 9.40 -14.28 10.30
C ARG A 75 7.93 -13.96 10.57
N PRO A 76 7.61 -12.79 11.17
CA PRO A 76 6.23 -12.38 11.40
C PRO A 76 5.51 -12.15 10.07
N VAL A 77 4.21 -12.45 10.01
CA VAL A 77 3.39 -12.21 8.81
C VAL A 77 3.04 -10.73 8.68
N ILE A 78 2.63 -10.07 9.77
CA ILE A 78 2.44 -8.61 9.78
C ILE A 78 3.82 -7.95 9.78
N GLY A 79 4.03 -6.97 8.89
CA GLY A 79 5.32 -6.33 8.65
C GLY A 79 6.16 -6.98 7.56
N MET A 80 5.60 -7.98 6.85
CA MET A 80 6.23 -8.63 5.69
C MET A 80 5.75 -8.06 4.36
#